data_AF-A0A445MEE0-F1
#
_entry.id   AF-A0A445MEE0-F1
#
_cell.length_a   1.000
_cell.length_b   1.000
_cell.length_c   1.000
_cell.angle_alpha   90.00
_cell.angle_beta   90.00
_cell.angle_gamma   90.00
#
_symmetry.space_group_name_H-M   'P 1'
#
loop_
_entity.id
_entity.type
_entity.pdbx_description
1 polymer ?
#
loop_
_entity_poly.entity_id
_entity_poly.type
_entity_poly.pdbx_seq_one_letter_code
_entity_poly.pdbx_strand_id
1 'polypeptide(L)'
;MHEAFFVSFDFMVFNSWLCGGATGRDHTWSSISGHSCGRFKEDQAKRTERARRDLYRYMHYHNRYKAHTDSLKQESNLKETIQGKISISENKESKIKDYTWVINGLNRLFRSRRVLSYSYPFAFYMFGDELFKDEMTPQERDMKQNLFEDQQQQLEANVEKLSMFLEKDFQHFTDDEVMDIMRHVINLSNVVDRLCKQM
;
A
#
# COMPACT_ATOMS: atom_id res chain seq x y z
N MET A 1 -9.26 56.92 0.72
CA MET A 1 -8.09 56.59 1.57
C MET A 1 -8.37 55.19 2.13
N HIS A 2 -8.06 54.11 1.42
CA HIS A 2 -6.72 53.58 1.21
C HIS A 2 -6.58 52.97 -0.20
N GLU A 3 -5.57 53.42 -0.94
CA GLU A 3 -5.02 52.71 -2.09
C GLU A 3 -4.09 51.61 -1.60
N ALA A 4 -4.16 50.44 -2.24
CA ALA A 4 -3.13 49.42 -2.18
C ALA A 4 -2.83 48.97 -3.61
N PHE A 5 -2.24 49.87 -4.39
CA PHE A 5 -1.61 49.54 -5.67
C PHE A 5 -0.16 49.15 -5.39
N PHE A 6 0.18 47.88 -5.58
CA PHE A 6 1.57 47.47 -5.70
C PHE A 6 1.95 47.58 -7.18
N VAL A 7 2.83 48.53 -7.52
CA VAL A 7 3.34 48.73 -8.89
C VAL A 7 4.70 48.07 -8.99
N SER A 8 4.78 46.90 -9.64
CA SER A 8 6.03 46.39 -10.20
C SER A 8 6.02 46.61 -11.70
N PHE A 9 7.11 47.21 -12.19
CA PHE A 9 7.31 47.61 -13.58
C PHE A 9 7.53 46.38 -14.48
N ASP A 10 6.53 46.11 -15.32
CA ASP A 10 6.53 45.47 -16.66
C ASP A 10 5.33 44.52 -16.80
N PHE A 11 4.41 44.89 -17.70
CA PHE A 11 3.05 44.34 -17.90
C PHE A 11 2.08 44.54 -16.71
N MET A 12 1.21 45.56 -16.81
CA MET A 12 0.14 45.82 -15.83
C MET A 12 -0.95 44.74 -15.90
N VAL A 13 -0.70 43.61 -15.23
CA VAL A 13 -1.70 42.55 -14.99
C VAL A 13 -2.51 42.97 -13.76
N PHE A 14 -3.74 43.41 -13.98
CA PHE A 14 -4.67 43.64 -12.88
C PHE A 14 -5.12 42.28 -12.37
N ASN A 15 -5.11 42.05 -11.05
CA ASN A 15 -5.58 40.80 -10.44
C ASN A 15 -6.75 41.08 -9.52
N SER A 16 -7.74 40.18 -9.49
CA SER A 16 -8.84 40.26 -8.54
C SER A 16 -8.34 39.89 -7.14
N TRP A 17 -8.54 40.78 -6.16
CA TRP A 17 -8.16 40.53 -4.77
C TRP A 17 -8.88 39.32 -4.14
N LEU A 18 -10.07 38.95 -4.65
CA LEU A 18 -10.88 37.85 -4.13
C LEU A 18 -10.35 36.46 -4.50
N CYS A 19 -9.67 36.31 -5.64
CA CYS A 19 -9.24 34.99 -6.12
C CYS A 19 -7.83 34.96 -6.73
N GLY A 20 -7.14 36.10 -6.77
CA GLY A 20 -5.81 36.24 -7.38
C GLY A 20 -5.77 36.04 -8.91
N GLY A 21 -6.93 35.99 -9.57
CA GLY A 21 -7.03 35.75 -11.01
C GLY A 21 -6.78 37.01 -11.83
N ALA A 22 -6.14 36.86 -12.99
CA ALA A 22 -5.91 37.96 -13.92
C ALA A 22 -7.25 38.52 -14.43
N THR A 23 -7.45 39.81 -14.22
CA THR A 23 -8.54 40.61 -14.74
C THR A 23 -7.98 41.48 -15.86
N GLY A 24 -8.68 41.52 -17.01
CA GLY A 24 -8.32 42.45 -18.08
C GLY A 24 -8.48 43.91 -17.63
N ARG A 25 -8.18 44.85 -18.54
CA ARG A 25 -8.32 46.29 -18.27
C ARG A 25 -9.78 46.78 -18.21
N ASP A 26 -10.73 45.97 -18.70
CA ASP A 26 -12.16 46.31 -18.75
C ASP A 26 -12.89 45.91 -17.46
N HIS A 27 -12.94 46.84 -16.51
CA HIS A 27 -13.73 46.75 -15.30
C HIS A 27 -14.46 48.06 -14.97
N THR A 28 -15.63 47.95 -14.36
CA THR A 28 -16.38 49.04 -13.71
C THR A 28 -16.34 48.84 -12.19
N TRP A 29 -16.68 49.89 -11.44
CA TRP A 29 -16.77 49.84 -9.96
C TRP A 29 -17.63 48.67 -9.43
N SER A 30 -18.59 48.19 -10.23
CA SER A 30 -19.53 47.13 -9.86
C SER A 30 -19.38 45.82 -10.65
N SER A 31 -18.56 45.75 -11.71
CA SER A 31 -18.42 44.53 -12.51
C SER A 31 -17.09 44.43 -13.27
N ILE A 32 -16.52 43.22 -13.33
CA ILE A 32 -15.30 42.94 -14.09
C ILE A 32 -15.68 42.10 -15.30
N SER A 33 -15.44 42.61 -16.51
CA SER A 33 -15.80 41.92 -17.75
C SER A 33 -14.98 40.62 -17.89
N GLY A 34 -15.65 39.51 -18.22
CA GLY A 34 -14.99 38.20 -18.40
C GLY A 34 -14.54 37.49 -17.12
N HIS A 35 -14.79 38.03 -15.92
CA HIS A 35 -14.30 37.46 -14.66
C HIS A 35 -15.45 36.93 -13.78
N SER A 36 -15.38 35.66 -13.39
CA SER A 36 -16.47 34.95 -12.67
C SER A 36 -16.01 34.23 -11.40
N CYS A 37 -15.03 34.80 -10.69
CA CYS A 37 -14.39 34.16 -9.52
C CYS A 37 -15.28 33.91 -8.30
N GLY A 38 -16.45 34.54 -8.21
CA GLY A 38 -17.42 34.34 -7.13
C GLY A 38 -18.55 33.38 -7.46
N ARG A 39 -18.63 32.88 -8.70
CA ARG A 39 -19.65 31.88 -9.09
C ARG A 39 -19.14 30.49 -8.75
N PHE A 40 -19.97 29.72 -8.04
CA PHE A 40 -19.70 28.30 -7.87
C PHE A 40 -19.67 27.64 -9.26
N LYS A 41 -18.53 27.04 -9.60
CA LYS A 41 -18.36 26.27 -10.83
C LYS A 41 -18.48 24.80 -10.50
N GLU A 42 -19.63 24.22 -10.81
CA GLU A 42 -19.90 22.80 -10.57
C GLU A 42 -18.81 21.90 -11.19
N ASP A 43 -18.29 22.27 -12.37
CA ASP A 43 -17.17 21.56 -13.01
C ASP A 43 -15.87 21.62 -12.22
N GLN A 44 -15.57 22.77 -11.59
CA GLN A 44 -14.38 22.91 -10.74
C GLN A 44 -14.52 22.03 -9.50
N ALA A 45 -15.69 22.01 -8.86
CA ALA A 45 -15.98 21.14 -7.73
C ALA A 45 -15.86 19.65 -8.12
N LYS A 46 -16.45 19.23 -9.24
CA LYS A 46 -16.33 17.86 -9.78
C LYS A 46 -14.90 17.46 -10.13
N ARG A 47 -14.06 18.40 -10.59
CA ARG A 47 -12.63 18.15 -10.84
C ARG A 47 -11.86 17.98 -9.53
N THR A 48 -12.12 18.84 -8.54
CA THR A 48 -11.50 18.74 -7.22
C THR A 48 -11.90 17.44 -6.51
N GLU A 49 -13.16 17.04 -6.60
CA GLU A 49 -13.65 15.79 -6.02
C GLU A 49 -12.97 14.57 -6.65
N ARG A 50 -12.89 14.53 -7.99
CA ARG A 50 -12.14 13.48 -8.70
C ARG A 50 -10.69 13.42 -8.28
N ALA A 51 -9.99 14.56 -8.28
CA ALA A 51 -8.58 14.64 -7.87
C ALA A 51 -8.37 14.15 -6.42
N ARG A 52 -9.28 14.47 -5.50
CA ARG A 52 -9.24 13.94 -4.13
C ARG A 52 -9.41 12.44 -4.09
N ARG A 53 -10.41 11.90 -4.78
CA ARG A 53 -10.68 10.45 -4.84
C ARG A 53 -9.48 9.68 -5.39
N ASP A 54 -8.88 10.19 -6.45
CA ASP A 54 -7.73 9.53 -7.09
C ASP A 54 -6.49 9.57 -6.18
N LEU A 55 -6.28 10.67 -5.44
CA LEU A 55 -5.23 10.77 -4.43
C LEU A 55 -5.44 9.77 -3.28
N TYR A 56 -6.67 9.67 -2.73
CA TYR A 56 -6.97 8.70 -1.67
C TYR A 56 -6.75 7.26 -2.14
N ARG A 57 -7.16 6.95 -3.38
CA ARG A 57 -6.92 5.66 -4.01
C ARG A 57 -5.42 5.37 -4.11
N TYR A 58 -4.64 6.31 -4.63
CA TYR A 58 -3.19 6.16 -4.72
C TYR A 58 -2.55 5.92 -3.33
N MET A 59 -2.90 6.74 -2.34
CA MET A 59 -2.37 6.61 -0.98
C MET A 59 -2.68 5.22 -0.37
N HIS A 60 -3.89 4.70 -0.59
CA HIS A 60 -4.29 3.39 -0.08
C HIS A 60 -3.37 2.27 -0.58
N TYR A 61 -3.14 2.18 -1.89
CA TYR A 61 -2.30 1.13 -2.49
C TYR A 61 -0.81 1.38 -2.21
N HIS A 62 -0.35 2.63 -2.28
CA HIS A 62 1.04 2.98 -2.01
C HIS A 62 1.45 2.66 -0.58
N ASN A 63 0.60 2.98 0.41
CA ASN A 63 0.91 2.72 1.82
C ASN A 63 1.05 1.22 2.11
N ARG A 64 0.22 0.37 1.52
CA ARG A 64 0.31 -1.08 1.70
C ARG A 64 1.51 -1.69 0.99
N TYR A 65 1.76 -1.29 -0.26
CA TYR A 65 2.99 -1.64 -0.95
C TYR A 65 4.21 -1.30 -0.08
N LYS A 66 4.28 -0.05 0.42
CA LYS A 66 5.37 0.41 1.25
C LYS A 66 5.49 -0.42 2.54
N ALA A 67 4.40 -0.63 3.26
CA ALA A 67 4.38 -1.42 4.48
C ALA A 67 4.96 -2.83 4.30
N HIS A 68 4.56 -3.54 3.23
CA HIS A 68 5.10 -4.88 2.97
C HIS A 68 6.56 -4.85 2.49
N THR A 69 6.97 -3.85 1.71
CA THR A 69 8.39 -3.71 1.32
C THR A 69 9.29 -3.36 2.49
N ASP A 70 8.81 -2.57 3.46
CA ASP A 70 9.57 -2.23 4.66
C ASP A 70 9.62 -3.45 5.61
N SER A 71 8.53 -4.19 5.74
CA SER A 71 8.51 -5.45 6.48
C SER A 71 9.48 -6.48 5.89
N LEU A 72 9.56 -6.59 4.56
CA LEU A 72 10.50 -7.46 3.86
C LEU A 72 11.98 -7.12 4.18
N LYS A 73 12.31 -5.83 4.37
CA LYS A 73 13.66 -5.41 4.78
C LYS A 73 13.97 -5.76 6.23
N GLN A 74 12.98 -5.71 7.12
CA GLN A 74 13.17 -6.13 8.51
C GLN A 74 13.35 -7.65 8.60
N GLU A 75 12.53 -8.38 7.84
CA GLU A 75 12.58 -9.82 7.66
C GLU A 75 13.93 -10.35 7.17
N SER A 76 14.62 -9.63 6.27
CA SER A 76 15.97 -10.05 5.85
C SER A 76 16.96 -10.08 7.02
N ASN A 77 16.82 -9.16 7.99
CA ASN A 77 17.64 -9.14 9.20
C ASN A 77 17.25 -10.28 10.16
N LEU A 78 15.96 -10.62 10.21
CA LEU A 78 15.45 -11.73 11.03
C LEU A 78 16.09 -13.07 10.63
N LYS A 79 16.43 -13.27 9.35
CA LYS A 79 17.10 -14.49 8.88
C LYS A 79 18.41 -14.78 9.61
N GLU A 80 19.24 -13.75 9.81
CA GLU A 80 20.53 -13.89 10.50
C GLU A 80 20.31 -14.22 11.98
N THR A 81 19.34 -13.56 12.60
CA THR A 81 18.99 -13.81 14.01
C THR A 81 18.50 -15.25 14.20
N ILE A 82 17.66 -15.76 13.30
CA ILE A 82 17.15 -17.12 13.36
C ILE A 82 18.27 -18.16 13.16
N GLN A 83 19.25 -17.90 12.29
CA GLN A 83 20.40 -18.79 12.16
C GLN A 83 21.15 -18.93 13.50
N GLY A 84 21.33 -17.82 14.24
CA GLY A 84 21.88 -17.87 15.59
C GLY A 84 21.04 -18.71 16.55
N LYS A 85 19.71 -18.53 16.55
CA LYS A 85 18.77 -19.30 17.38
C LYS A 85 18.83 -20.81 17.08
N ILE A 86 18.96 -21.18 15.80
CA ILE A 86 19.12 -22.58 15.38
C ILE A 86 20.40 -23.17 15.98
N SER A 87 21.55 -22.51 15.80
CA SER A 87 22.82 -22.97 16.34
C SER A 87 22.79 -23.14 17.86
N ILE A 88 22.13 -22.24 18.60
CA ILE A 88 21.95 -22.36 20.05
C ILE A 88 21.08 -23.59 20.38
N SER A 89 19.98 -23.79 19.64
CA SER A 89 19.03 -24.87 19.89
C SER A 89 19.60 -26.25 19.55
N GLU A 90 20.41 -26.36 18.50
CA GLU A 90 21.10 -27.59 18.11
C GLU A 90 22.12 -28.06 19.17
N ASN A 91 22.78 -27.11 19.83
CA ASN A 91 23.75 -27.36 20.90
C ASN A 91 23.12 -27.75 22.24
N LYS A 92 21.80 -27.63 22.40
CA LYS A 92 21.08 -28.09 23.59
C LYS A 92 20.82 -29.58 23.56
N GLU A 93 20.66 -30.17 24.74
CA GLU A 93 20.21 -31.55 24.91
C GLU A 93 18.68 -31.63 24.66
N SER A 94 18.29 -31.42 23.41
CA SER A 94 16.91 -31.52 22.89
C SER A 94 16.80 -32.71 21.94
N LYS A 95 15.61 -33.33 21.87
CA LYS A 95 15.31 -34.38 20.88
C LYS A 95 15.17 -33.80 19.46
N ILE A 96 14.94 -32.50 19.34
CA ILE A 96 14.75 -31.81 18.06
C ILE A 96 16.09 -31.30 17.58
N LYS A 97 16.57 -31.90 16.48
CA LYS A 97 17.82 -31.54 15.83
C LYS A 97 17.65 -30.96 14.44
N ASP A 98 16.46 -31.09 13.85
CA ASP A 98 16.17 -30.53 12.53
C ASP A 98 15.34 -29.25 12.64
N TYR A 99 15.95 -28.13 12.27
CA TYR A 99 15.32 -26.81 12.19
C TYR A 99 15.12 -26.31 10.76
N THR A 100 15.24 -27.19 9.76
CA THR A 100 15.04 -26.86 8.33
C THR A 100 13.65 -26.29 8.07
N TRP A 101 12.65 -26.67 8.87
CA TRP A 101 11.29 -26.12 8.81
C TRP A 101 11.24 -24.61 9.04
N VAL A 102 12.10 -24.05 9.90
CA VAL A 102 12.16 -22.61 10.18
C VAL A 102 12.69 -21.87 8.95
N ILE A 103 13.79 -22.38 8.38
CA ILE A 103 14.43 -21.79 7.19
C ILE A 103 13.50 -21.86 5.99
N ASN A 104 12.82 -23.00 5.80
CA ASN A 104 11.81 -23.14 4.76
C ASN A 104 10.64 -22.17 4.98
N GLY A 105 10.17 -22.04 6.22
CA GLY A 105 9.12 -21.08 6.59
C GLY A 105 9.51 -19.64 6.27
N LEU A 106 10.73 -19.20 6.61
CA LEU A 106 11.26 -17.88 6.27
C LEU A 106 11.33 -17.64 4.75
N ASN A 107 11.83 -18.62 4.00
CA ASN A 107 11.91 -18.50 2.55
C ASN A 107 10.51 -18.37 1.92
N ARG A 108 9.51 -19.09 2.46
CA ARG A 108 8.11 -18.94 2.05
C ARG A 108 7.56 -17.58 2.42
N LEU A 109 7.80 -17.12 3.64
CA LEU A 109 7.40 -15.79 4.12
C LEU A 109 7.92 -14.69 3.18
N PHE A 110 9.23 -14.68 2.86
CA PHE A 110 9.81 -13.65 1.99
C PHE A 110 9.21 -13.66 0.58
N ARG A 111 9.02 -14.86 0.02
CA ARG A 111 8.38 -15.00 -1.30
C ARG A 111 6.95 -14.46 -1.26
N SER A 112 6.18 -14.84 -0.24
CA SER A 112 4.80 -14.39 -0.09
C SER A 112 4.69 -12.89 0.15
N ARG A 113 5.56 -12.30 0.97
CA ARG A 113 5.62 -10.84 1.21
C ARG A 113 5.95 -10.07 -0.07
N ARG A 114 6.81 -10.61 -0.95
CA ARG A 114 7.08 -10.03 -2.29
C ARG A 114 5.87 -10.09 -3.20
N VAL A 115 5.20 -11.24 -3.29
CA VAL A 115 3.96 -11.39 -4.07
C VAL A 115 2.91 -10.39 -3.57
N LEU A 116 2.70 -10.33 -2.25
CA LEU A 116 1.76 -9.41 -1.63
C LEU A 116 2.12 -7.94 -1.88
N SER A 117 3.39 -7.56 -1.77
CA SER A 117 3.85 -6.20 -2.11
C SER A 117 3.45 -5.83 -3.54
N TYR A 118 3.77 -6.67 -4.53
CA TYR A 118 3.49 -6.39 -5.94
C TYR A 118 2.02 -6.53 -6.32
N SER A 119 1.21 -7.22 -5.51
CA SER A 119 -0.24 -7.32 -5.72
C SER A 119 -0.95 -5.97 -5.60
N TYR A 120 -0.44 -5.04 -4.78
CA TYR A 120 -1.01 -3.70 -4.61
C TYR A 120 -0.87 -2.79 -5.83
N PRO A 121 0.34 -2.56 -6.40
CA PRO A 121 0.46 -1.81 -7.64
C PRO A 121 -0.25 -2.51 -8.81
N PHE A 122 -0.27 -3.84 -8.84
CA PHE A 122 -1.08 -4.57 -9.83
C PHE A 122 -2.55 -4.20 -9.73
N ALA A 123 -3.17 -4.32 -8.55
CA ALA A 123 -4.58 -3.97 -8.35
C ALA A 123 -4.89 -2.51 -8.68
N PHE A 124 -4.00 -1.59 -8.32
CA PHE A 124 -4.14 -0.16 -8.64
C PHE A 124 -4.30 0.09 -10.14
N TYR A 125 -3.48 -0.56 -10.96
CA TYR A 125 -3.54 -0.39 -12.42
C TYR A 125 -4.63 -1.25 -13.08
N MET A 126 -4.74 -2.53 -12.70
CA MET A 126 -5.65 -3.49 -13.31
C MET A 126 -7.12 -3.11 -13.12
N PHE A 127 -7.48 -2.61 -11.95
CA PHE A 127 -8.85 -2.21 -11.61
C PHE A 127 -9.02 -0.68 -11.63
N GLY A 128 -8.05 0.05 -12.18
CA GLY A 128 -8.11 1.50 -12.37
C GLY A 128 -8.80 1.91 -13.66
N ASP A 129 -9.05 3.21 -13.78
CA ASP A 129 -9.60 3.81 -15.01
C ASP A 129 -8.50 4.20 -16.02
N GLU A 130 -7.23 3.90 -15.72
CA GLU A 130 -6.05 4.45 -16.43
C GLU A 130 -5.58 3.57 -17.59
N LEU A 131 -5.39 2.25 -17.37
CA LEU A 131 -4.73 1.36 -18.34
C LEU A 131 -5.68 0.32 -18.96
N PHE A 132 -6.62 -0.23 -18.18
CA PHE A 132 -7.43 -1.39 -18.59
C PHE A 132 -8.94 -1.13 -18.52
N LYS A 133 -9.34 0.15 -18.57
CA LYS A 133 -10.75 0.54 -18.41
C LYS A 133 -11.66 -0.07 -19.48
N ASP A 134 -11.18 -0.14 -20.72
CA ASP A 134 -11.97 -0.57 -21.88
C ASP A 134 -11.84 -2.07 -22.15
N GLU A 135 -11.01 -2.78 -21.39
CA GLU A 135 -10.74 -4.22 -21.53
C GLU A 135 -11.76 -5.10 -20.76
N MET A 136 -12.54 -4.50 -19.86
CA MET A 136 -13.50 -5.22 -19.02
C MET A 136 -14.80 -4.43 -18.86
N THR A 137 -15.94 -5.13 -18.87
CA THR A 137 -17.21 -4.50 -18.49
C THR A 137 -17.15 -4.07 -17.01
N PRO A 138 -17.91 -3.05 -16.59
CA PRO A 138 -17.96 -2.65 -15.18
C PRO A 138 -18.27 -3.80 -14.22
N GLN A 139 -19.16 -4.72 -14.63
CA GLN A 139 -19.57 -5.89 -13.85
C GLN A 139 -18.44 -6.92 -13.71
N GLU A 140 -17.72 -7.22 -14.80
CA GLU A 140 -16.58 -8.15 -14.75
C GLU A 140 -15.44 -7.59 -13.92
N ARG A 141 -15.17 -6.29 -14.06
CA ARG A 141 -14.15 -5.59 -13.27
C ARG A 141 -14.46 -5.68 -11.78
N ASP A 142 -15.69 -5.36 -11.39
CA ASP A 142 -16.12 -5.44 -9.98
C ASP A 142 -16.01 -6.87 -9.44
N MET A 143 -16.51 -7.87 -10.18
CA MET A 143 -16.40 -9.28 -9.79
C MET A 143 -14.95 -9.74 -9.62
N LYS A 144 -14.08 -9.42 -10.58
CA LYS A 144 -12.66 -9.80 -10.54
C LYS A 144 -11.89 -9.06 -9.45
N GLN A 145 -12.19 -7.78 -9.25
CA GLN A 145 -11.59 -6.98 -8.19
C GLN A 145 -11.95 -7.56 -6.82
N ASN A 146 -13.23 -7.83 -6.57
CA ASN A 146 -13.69 -8.41 -5.31
C ASN A 146 -13.04 -9.78 -5.03
N LEU A 147 -12.94 -10.64 -6.05
CA LEU A 147 -12.25 -11.93 -5.92
C LEU A 147 -10.76 -11.76 -5.60
N PHE A 148 -10.08 -10.87 -6.31
CA PHE A 148 -8.66 -10.60 -6.11
C PHE A 148 -8.39 -10.02 -4.71
N GLU A 149 -9.21 -9.07 -4.26
CA GLU A 149 -9.06 -8.43 -2.95
C GLU A 149 -9.35 -9.41 -1.81
N ASP A 150 -10.30 -10.33 -1.95
CA ASP A 150 -10.53 -11.42 -0.99
C ASP A 150 -9.31 -12.35 -0.91
N GLN A 151 -8.74 -12.74 -2.06
CA GLN A 151 -7.53 -13.56 -2.09
C GLN A 151 -6.32 -12.83 -1.48
N GLN A 152 -6.17 -11.53 -1.76
CA GLN A 152 -5.13 -10.68 -1.20
C GLN A 152 -5.26 -10.60 0.33
N GLN A 153 -6.46 -10.39 0.85
CA GLN A 153 -6.74 -10.33 2.28
C GLN A 153 -6.45 -11.66 2.97
N GLN A 154 -6.84 -12.78 2.36
CA GLN A 154 -6.54 -14.11 2.87
C GLN A 154 -5.03 -14.36 2.89
N LEU A 155 -4.30 -13.97 1.84
CA LEU A 155 -2.86 -14.10 1.79
C LEU A 155 -2.19 -13.26 2.89
N GLU A 156 -2.57 -11.99 3.02
CA GLU A 156 -2.04 -11.08 4.04
C GLU A 156 -2.24 -11.65 5.44
N ALA A 157 -3.45 -12.06 5.80
CA ALA A 157 -3.74 -12.60 7.12
C ALA A 157 -2.91 -13.87 7.45
N ASN A 158 -2.65 -14.73 6.47
CA ASN A 158 -1.83 -15.93 6.68
C ASN A 158 -0.32 -15.62 6.69
N VAL A 159 0.13 -14.65 5.91
CA VAL A 159 1.51 -14.14 5.91
C VAL A 159 1.86 -13.54 7.27
N GLU A 160 1.02 -12.68 7.82
CA GLU A 160 1.27 -12.07 9.14
C GLU A 160 1.27 -13.12 10.26
N LYS A 161 0.36 -14.10 10.21
CA LYS A 161 0.37 -15.23 11.15
C LYS A 161 1.67 -16.04 11.05
N LEU A 162 2.15 -16.31 9.83
CA LEU A 162 3.41 -17.03 9.62
C LEU A 162 4.59 -16.24 10.19
N SER A 163 4.66 -14.92 9.96
CA SER A 163 5.68 -14.04 10.56
C SER A 163 5.69 -14.16 12.07
N MET A 164 4.52 -14.04 12.69
CA MET A 164 4.36 -14.12 14.15
C MET A 164 4.89 -15.44 14.73
N PHE A 165 4.67 -16.58 14.08
CA PHE A 165 5.20 -17.86 14.56
C PHE A 165 6.71 -17.98 14.37
N LEU A 166 7.27 -17.44 13.29
CA LEU A 166 8.70 -17.47 13.00
C LEU A 166 9.51 -16.52 13.89
N GLU A 167 8.91 -15.42 14.35
CA GLU A 167 9.54 -14.47 15.26
C GLU A 167 9.68 -14.98 16.70
N LYS A 168 8.93 -16.03 17.08
CA LYS A 168 8.97 -16.61 18.42
C LYS A 168 10.39 -17.07 18.80
N ASP A 169 10.72 -16.95 20.08
CA ASP A 169 12.04 -17.32 20.59
C ASP A 169 12.12 -18.80 20.98
N PHE A 170 12.02 -19.67 19.98
CA PHE A 170 11.95 -21.11 20.16
C PHE A 170 13.17 -21.72 20.86
N GLN A 171 14.29 -21.00 20.92
CA GLN A 171 15.46 -21.46 21.66
C GLN A 171 15.17 -21.62 23.16
N HIS A 172 14.17 -20.95 23.73
CA HIS A 172 13.83 -21.04 25.15
C HIS A 172 12.67 -21.99 25.46
N PHE A 173 12.16 -22.69 24.44
CA PHE A 173 10.99 -23.54 24.58
C PHE A 173 11.36 -24.99 24.88
N THR A 174 10.38 -25.70 25.42
CA THR A 174 10.41 -27.16 25.57
C THR A 174 10.24 -27.83 24.20
N ASP A 175 10.64 -29.10 24.10
CA ASP A 175 10.50 -29.87 22.85
C ASP A 175 9.03 -29.88 22.36
N ASP A 176 8.05 -30.02 23.26
CA ASP A 176 6.63 -30.06 22.89
C ASP A 176 6.14 -28.72 22.30
N GLU A 177 6.59 -27.59 22.86
CA GLU A 177 6.27 -26.25 22.34
C GLU A 177 6.92 -25.99 20.98
N VAL A 178 8.16 -26.46 20.77
CA VAL A 178 8.85 -26.36 19.48
C VAL A 178 8.12 -27.20 18.42
N MET A 179 7.66 -28.40 18.78
CA MET A 179 6.87 -29.26 17.88
C MET A 179 5.55 -28.62 17.48
N ASP A 180 4.86 -27.93 18.39
CA ASP A 180 3.64 -27.20 18.10
C ASP A 180 3.88 -26.05 17.11
N ILE A 181 4.92 -25.25 17.35
CA ILE A 181 5.32 -24.17 16.43
C ILE A 181 5.70 -24.71 15.06
N MET A 182 6.47 -25.80 15.01
CA MET A 182 6.85 -26.46 13.76
C MET A 182 5.60 -26.85 12.97
N ARG A 183 4.60 -27.45 13.62
CA ARG A 183 3.33 -27.83 12.97
C ARG A 183 2.62 -26.60 12.39
N HIS A 184 2.55 -25.51 13.16
CA HIS A 184 1.94 -24.26 12.71
C HIS A 184 2.67 -23.64 11.52
N VAL A 185 4.01 -23.58 11.57
CA VAL A 185 4.84 -23.02 10.49
C VAL A 185 4.72 -23.84 9.22
N ILE A 186 4.76 -25.17 9.29
CA ILE A 186 4.61 -26.04 8.11
C ILE A 186 3.23 -25.86 7.48
N ASN A 187 2.17 -25.85 8.29
CA ASN A 187 0.80 -25.68 7.79
C ASN A 187 0.63 -24.31 7.12
N LEU A 188 1.00 -23.23 7.81
CA LEU A 188 0.89 -21.87 7.27
C LEU A 188 1.75 -21.69 6.01
N SER A 189 2.96 -22.27 5.96
CA SER A 189 3.83 -22.26 4.78
C SER A 189 3.15 -22.87 3.54
N ASN A 190 2.42 -23.98 3.73
CA ASN A 190 1.67 -24.62 2.64
C ASN A 190 0.45 -23.78 2.22
N VAL A 191 -0.25 -23.19 3.19
CA VAL A 191 -1.40 -22.31 2.92
C VAL A 191 -0.98 -21.08 2.13
N VAL A 192 0.08 -20.37 2.56
CA VAL A 192 0.55 -19.17 1.85
C VAL A 192 1.12 -19.51 0.48
N ASP A 193 1.81 -20.65 0.30
CA ASP A 193 2.28 -21.08 -1.03
C ASP A 193 1.12 -21.36 -1.99
N ARG A 194 0.04 -21.98 -1.49
CA ARG A 194 -1.17 -22.20 -2.29
C ARG A 194 -1.83 -20.87 -2.68
N LEU A 195 -2.02 -19.96 -1.72
CA LEU A 195 -2.63 -18.66 -1.97
C LEU A 195 -1.80 -17.84 -2.96
N CYS A 196 -0.46 -17.84 -2.83
CA CYS A 196 0.41 -17.16 -3.79
C CYS A 196 0.35 -17.71 -5.22
N LYS A 197 -0.10 -18.95 -5.43
CA LYS A 197 -0.32 -19.54 -6.76
C LYS A 197 -1.69 -19.19 -7.35
N GLN A 198 -2.60 -18.71 -6.51
CA GLN A 198 -3.95 -18.30 -6.88
C GLN A 198 -4.04 -16.79 -7.15
N MET A 199 -3.09 -16.01 -6.62
CA MET A 199 -2.81 -14.62 -7.00
C MET A 199 -2.26 -14.52 -8.42
#